data_AF-D5DPH2-F1
#
_entry.id   AF-D5DPH2-F1
#
_cell.length_a   1.000
_cell.length_b   1.000
_cell.length_c   1.000
_cell.angle_alpha   90.00
_cell.angle_beta   90.00
_cell.angle_gamma   90.00
#
_symmetry.space_group_name_H-M   'P 1'
#
loop_
_entity.id
_entity.type
_entity.pdbx_description
1 polymer ?
#
loop_
_entity_poly.entity_id
_entity_poly.type
_entity_poly.pdbx_seq_one_letter_code
_entity_poly.pdbx_strand_id
1 'polypeptide(L)'
;MVQTSTNKINYFESANKVLYEGKDSKNPLAFKYYNPDEVVGGKTMKDQLRFSVAYWHTFTADGTDPFGAATMQRSWDRYDGMDLAKARVEAAFQLFETLNVPFFAFHDRDVAPEGSTLQETNKNLDVIVTMIKEYMQTSNVKLLWNTANMFTNPRFVHGAATSCNADVFAYAAAQVKKGLETAKELGAENYVFWGGREGYETLLNTNLQLELDNLARFMYMAVDYATEIGYTGQFLIEPKPKEPTTHQYDTDAATTISFLRQYGLDKYFKLNLEANHATLAGHTFEHELRVARVQGLLGSVDANQGDPLLGWDTDEFPTDLYSTTLAMYEILQNGGLGSGGLNFDAKVRRGSFEQDDLLYAHVAGMDAFARGLKVAHKLVEDRVFENVINERYSSFKEGIGLEIVEGKANFHTLEQYAFKNPNIVNKSGRQERLKAILNQYILEV
;
A
#
# COMPACT_ATOMS: atom_id res chain seq x y z
N MET A 1 -44.64 -21.18 2.31
CA MET A 1 -43.25 -20.93 2.76
C MET A 1 -42.36 -21.91 2.01
N VAL A 2 -41.79 -21.47 0.89
CA VAL A 2 -40.78 -22.24 0.17
C VAL A 2 -39.46 -21.88 0.85
N GLN A 3 -38.90 -22.80 1.62
CA GLN A 3 -37.51 -22.71 2.07
C GLN A 3 -36.63 -22.85 0.82
N THR A 4 -36.19 -21.72 0.27
CA THR A 4 -35.03 -21.69 -0.61
C THR A 4 -33.80 -21.92 0.26
N SER A 5 -33.44 -23.18 0.50
CA SER A 5 -32.10 -23.52 0.97
C SER A 5 -31.13 -23.23 -0.16
N THR A 6 -30.62 -22.00 -0.24
CA THR A 6 -29.42 -21.72 -1.02
C THR A 6 -28.29 -22.51 -0.37
N ASN A 7 -27.88 -23.62 -0.97
CA ASN A 7 -26.62 -24.28 -0.65
C ASN A 7 -25.51 -23.26 -0.92
N LYS A 8 -25.15 -22.47 0.09
CA LYS A 8 -24.06 -21.49 0.00
C LYS A 8 -22.78 -22.30 -0.22
N ILE A 9 -22.12 -22.08 -1.36
CA ILE A 9 -20.87 -22.76 -1.68
C ILE A 9 -19.85 -22.35 -0.61
N ASN A 10 -19.25 -23.34 0.05
CA ASN A 10 -18.11 -23.11 0.92
C ASN A 10 -16.85 -23.13 0.06
N TYR A 11 -16.27 -21.96 -0.22
CA TYR A 11 -15.05 -21.85 -0.99
C TYR A 11 -13.86 -22.35 -0.14
N PHE A 12 -13.73 -21.94 1.13
CA PHE A 12 -12.60 -22.28 2.01
C PHE A 12 -12.96 -23.32 3.08
N GLU A 13 -12.96 -24.61 2.72
CA GLU A 13 -13.38 -25.70 3.62
C GLU A 13 -12.40 -25.99 4.77
N SER A 14 -11.12 -25.66 4.59
CA SER A 14 -10.05 -25.93 5.56
C SER A 14 -10.17 -25.11 6.85
N ALA A 15 -10.81 -23.93 6.78
CA ALA A 15 -11.07 -23.09 7.94
C ALA A 15 -12.35 -22.26 7.78
N ASN A 16 -13.28 -22.44 8.72
CA ASN A 16 -14.44 -21.55 8.86
C ASN A 16 -14.02 -20.16 9.36
N LYS A 17 -12.99 -20.11 10.22
CA LYS A 17 -12.42 -18.88 10.77
C LYS A 17 -11.01 -19.14 11.29
N VAL A 18 -10.09 -18.21 11.03
CA VAL A 18 -8.76 -18.19 11.63
C VAL A 18 -8.82 -17.41 12.94
N LEU A 19 -8.37 -18.03 14.03
CA LEU A 19 -8.42 -17.46 15.37
C LEU A 19 -7.01 -17.28 15.93
N TYR A 20 -6.89 -16.40 16.93
CA TYR A 20 -5.68 -16.27 17.72
C TYR A 20 -5.52 -17.46 18.68
N GLU A 21 -4.39 -18.15 18.61
CA GLU A 21 -4.04 -19.27 19.48
C GLU A 21 -2.75 -19.03 20.29
N GLY A 22 -2.06 -17.91 20.04
CA GLY A 22 -0.85 -17.53 20.74
C GLY A 22 0.45 -18.15 20.20
N LYS A 23 1.57 -17.59 20.64
CA LYS A 23 2.92 -17.81 20.08
C LYS A 23 3.40 -19.26 20.06
N ASP A 24 2.86 -20.11 20.95
CA ASP A 24 3.25 -21.51 21.07
C ASP A 24 2.45 -22.44 20.14
N SER A 25 1.38 -21.93 19.49
CA SER A 25 0.57 -22.72 18.56
C SER A 25 1.38 -23.23 17.37
N LYS A 26 1.08 -24.47 16.97
CA LYS A 26 1.61 -25.13 15.76
C LYS A 26 0.56 -25.28 14.66
N ASN A 27 -0.68 -24.83 14.89
CA ASN A 27 -1.74 -24.87 13.89
C ASN A 27 -1.41 -23.85 12.78
N PRO A 28 -1.18 -24.23 11.51
CA PRO A 28 -0.83 -23.28 10.47
C PRO A 28 -1.97 -22.29 10.12
N LEU A 29 -3.23 -22.66 10.40
CA LEU A 29 -4.42 -21.82 10.19
C LEU A 29 -4.91 -21.17 11.49
N ALA A 30 -3.97 -20.61 12.24
CA ALA A 30 -4.23 -19.80 13.44
C ALA A 30 -3.24 -18.63 13.52
N PHE A 31 -3.65 -17.51 14.08
CA PHE A 31 -2.75 -16.41 14.39
C PHE A 31 -1.95 -16.69 15.66
N LYS A 32 -0.64 -16.45 15.62
CA LYS A 32 0.29 -16.62 16.75
C LYS A 32 0.56 -15.29 17.42
N TYR A 33 0.48 -14.19 16.67
CA TYR A 33 0.78 -12.84 17.11
C TYR A 33 -0.34 -11.85 16.85
N TYR A 34 -1.12 -12.03 15.78
CA TYR A 34 -2.28 -11.19 15.52
C TYR A 34 -3.46 -11.58 16.41
N ASN A 35 -3.63 -10.83 17.50
CA ASN A 35 -4.85 -10.85 18.29
C ASN A 35 -5.64 -9.56 18.00
N PRO A 36 -6.73 -9.61 17.22
CA PRO A 36 -7.45 -8.41 16.76
C PRO A 36 -7.91 -7.51 17.91
N ASP A 37 -8.24 -8.08 19.07
CA ASP A 37 -8.79 -7.37 20.22
C ASP A 37 -7.70 -6.93 21.23
N GLU A 38 -6.44 -7.35 21.05
CA GLU A 38 -5.33 -6.92 21.90
C GLU A 38 -5.07 -5.43 21.71
N VAL A 39 -4.99 -4.68 22.82
CA VAL A 39 -4.72 -3.23 22.79
C VAL A 39 -3.21 -2.99 22.83
N VAL A 40 -2.67 -2.34 21.81
CA VAL A 40 -1.26 -1.93 21.69
C VAL A 40 -1.21 -0.42 21.39
N GLY A 41 -0.51 0.36 22.19
CA GLY A 41 -0.43 1.81 22.01
C GLY A 41 -1.79 2.53 22.07
N GLY A 42 -2.72 2.03 22.90
CA GLY A 42 -4.03 2.65 23.14
C GLY A 42 -5.11 2.35 22.09
N LYS A 43 -4.83 1.50 21.10
CA LYS A 43 -5.78 1.04 20.07
C LYS A 43 -5.72 -0.48 19.95
N THR A 44 -6.79 -1.12 19.50
CA THR A 44 -6.77 -2.55 19.18
C THR A 44 -5.79 -2.83 18.03
N MET A 45 -5.23 -4.04 17.93
CA MET A 45 -4.39 -4.40 16.78
C MET A 45 -5.16 -4.26 15.47
N LYS A 46 -6.45 -4.62 15.46
CA LYS A 46 -7.32 -4.44 14.29
C LYS A 46 -7.37 -2.97 13.82
N ASP A 47 -7.48 -2.04 14.77
CA ASP A 47 -7.53 -0.59 14.48
C ASP A 47 -6.16 0.05 14.18
N GLN A 48 -5.08 -0.53 14.71
CA GLN A 48 -3.70 -0.12 14.39
C GLN A 48 -3.30 -0.57 12.98
N LEU A 49 -3.55 -1.85 12.67
CA LEU A 49 -3.03 -2.52 11.47
C LEU A 49 -3.94 -2.33 10.26
N ARG A 50 -5.26 -2.31 10.48
CA ARG A 50 -6.27 -2.04 9.44
C ARG A 50 -6.02 -2.88 8.18
N PHE A 51 -5.79 -4.18 8.37
CA PHE A 51 -5.45 -5.08 7.28
C PHE A 51 -6.50 -5.07 6.17
N SER A 52 -6.02 -5.03 4.93
CA SER A 52 -6.81 -5.10 3.70
C SER A 52 -6.32 -6.23 2.82
N VAL A 53 -7.22 -6.87 2.08
CA VAL A 53 -6.90 -7.87 1.07
C VAL A 53 -6.97 -7.25 -0.33
N ALA A 54 -5.90 -7.42 -1.11
CA ALA A 54 -5.84 -7.05 -2.52
C ALA A 54 -6.67 -8.02 -3.38
N TYR A 55 -7.68 -7.51 -4.06
CA TYR A 55 -8.58 -8.34 -4.86
C TYR A 55 -7.87 -8.98 -6.06
N TRP A 56 -6.98 -8.23 -6.73
CA TRP A 56 -6.27 -8.70 -7.93
C TRP A 56 -5.41 -9.93 -7.65
N HIS A 57 -4.53 -9.88 -6.68
CA HIS A 57 -3.67 -11.02 -6.36
C HIS A 57 -4.41 -12.22 -5.77
N THR A 58 -5.48 -11.97 -5.01
CA THR A 58 -6.16 -13.03 -4.29
C THR A 58 -7.17 -13.78 -5.17
N PHE A 59 -7.92 -13.06 -6.00
CA PHE A 59 -9.06 -13.63 -6.72
C PHE A 59 -8.90 -13.67 -8.24
N THR A 60 -8.01 -12.85 -8.83
CA THR A 60 -7.86 -12.76 -10.29
C THR A 60 -6.54 -13.32 -10.81
N ALA A 61 -5.45 -13.23 -10.05
CA ALA A 61 -4.16 -13.79 -10.43
C ALA A 61 -4.21 -15.33 -10.50
N ASP A 62 -3.71 -15.88 -11.60
CA ASP A 62 -3.77 -17.31 -11.92
C ASP A 62 -2.40 -18.01 -11.89
N GLY A 63 -1.36 -17.29 -11.47
CA GLY A 63 0.02 -17.79 -11.40
C GLY A 63 0.73 -17.84 -12.77
N THR A 64 0.17 -17.20 -13.79
CA THR A 64 0.90 -16.93 -15.05
C THR A 64 2.11 -16.03 -14.78
N ASP A 65 3.22 -16.34 -15.43
CA ASP A 65 4.44 -15.52 -15.43
C ASP A 65 4.98 -15.39 -16.87
N PRO A 66 6.05 -14.60 -17.13
CA PRO A 66 6.55 -14.42 -18.50
C PRO A 66 7.01 -15.69 -19.23
N PHE A 67 7.15 -16.83 -18.54
CA PHE A 67 7.71 -18.08 -19.05
C PHE A 67 6.78 -19.29 -18.88
N GLY A 68 5.62 -19.14 -18.26
CA GLY A 68 4.75 -20.26 -17.92
C GLY A 68 3.26 -19.90 -17.83
N ALA A 69 2.42 -20.87 -18.18
CA ALA A 69 0.96 -20.75 -18.07
C ALA A 69 0.48 -20.74 -16.61
N ALA A 70 -0.81 -20.44 -16.43
CA ALA A 70 -1.53 -20.49 -15.17
C ALA A 70 -1.33 -21.80 -14.39
N THR A 71 -1.31 -21.69 -13.07
CA THR A 71 -1.12 -22.82 -12.13
C THR A 71 -2.16 -22.87 -11.03
N MET A 72 -2.75 -21.73 -10.67
CA MET A 72 -3.68 -21.62 -9.55
C MET A 72 -4.89 -22.51 -9.75
N GLN A 73 -5.29 -23.19 -8.69
CA GLN A 73 -6.51 -23.99 -8.65
C GLN A 73 -7.53 -23.22 -7.81
N ARG A 74 -8.55 -22.63 -8.45
CA ARG A 74 -9.63 -21.96 -7.72
C ARG A 74 -10.97 -22.59 -8.04
N SER A 75 -11.77 -22.77 -7.00
CA SER A 75 -13.11 -23.37 -7.13
C SER A 75 -14.08 -22.53 -7.98
N TRP A 76 -13.81 -21.22 -8.16
CA TRP A 76 -14.56 -20.34 -9.05
C TRP A 76 -14.13 -20.40 -10.53
N ASP A 77 -13.01 -21.03 -10.88
CA ASP A 77 -12.50 -21.08 -12.27
C ASP A 77 -13.38 -21.91 -13.23
N ARG A 78 -14.43 -22.56 -12.70
CA ARG A 78 -15.47 -23.23 -13.49
C ARG A 78 -16.48 -22.26 -14.13
N TYR A 79 -16.44 -20.99 -13.76
CA TYR A 79 -17.33 -19.94 -14.28
C TYR A 79 -16.57 -19.00 -15.23
N ASP A 80 -17.30 -18.24 -16.05
CA ASP A 80 -16.76 -17.21 -16.93
C ASP A 80 -17.56 -15.90 -16.87
N GLY A 81 -17.00 -14.85 -17.48
CA GLY A 81 -17.66 -13.54 -17.64
C GLY A 81 -18.25 -12.98 -16.34
N MET A 82 -19.53 -12.61 -16.39
CA MET A 82 -20.24 -12.04 -15.24
C MET A 82 -20.52 -13.05 -14.13
N ASP A 83 -20.62 -14.34 -14.43
CA ASP A 83 -20.87 -15.36 -13.40
C ASP A 83 -19.59 -15.67 -12.61
N LEU A 84 -18.43 -15.63 -13.27
CA LEU A 84 -17.12 -15.63 -12.60
C LEU A 84 -16.96 -14.42 -11.68
N ALA A 85 -17.31 -13.23 -12.16
CA ALA A 85 -17.25 -12.00 -11.38
C ALA A 85 -18.08 -12.11 -10.08
N LYS A 86 -19.33 -12.61 -10.18
CA LYS A 86 -20.18 -12.84 -9.01
C LYS A 86 -19.59 -13.89 -8.06
N ALA A 87 -19.13 -15.03 -8.59
CA ALA A 87 -18.54 -16.11 -7.78
C ALA A 87 -17.30 -15.61 -6.99
N ARG A 88 -16.49 -14.74 -7.59
CA ARG A 88 -15.35 -14.11 -6.90
C ARG A 88 -15.80 -13.18 -5.77
N VAL A 89 -16.90 -12.42 -5.92
CA VAL A 89 -17.44 -11.62 -4.81
C VAL A 89 -17.88 -12.51 -3.65
N GLU A 90 -18.56 -13.63 -3.92
CA GLU A 90 -18.97 -14.57 -2.87
C GLU A 90 -17.75 -15.15 -2.13
N ALA A 91 -16.75 -15.61 -2.88
CA ALA A 91 -15.51 -16.15 -2.33
C ALA A 91 -14.73 -15.09 -1.54
N ALA A 92 -14.72 -13.85 -2.02
CA ALA A 92 -14.02 -12.74 -1.39
C ALA A 92 -14.58 -12.43 -0.01
N PHE A 93 -15.90 -12.23 0.12
CA PHE A 93 -16.52 -11.98 1.42
C PHE A 93 -16.37 -13.15 2.37
N GLN A 94 -16.38 -14.39 1.87
CA GLN A 94 -16.06 -15.54 2.70
C GLN A 94 -14.62 -15.47 3.22
N LEU A 95 -13.63 -15.22 2.36
CA LEU A 95 -12.23 -15.12 2.78
C LEU A 95 -12.05 -14.00 3.82
N PHE A 96 -12.67 -12.84 3.59
CA PHE A 96 -12.56 -11.70 4.47
C PHE A 96 -13.07 -12.03 5.89
N GLU A 97 -14.19 -12.74 5.97
CA GLU A 97 -14.78 -13.21 7.22
C GLU A 97 -13.95 -14.31 7.89
N THR A 98 -13.42 -15.26 7.11
CA THR A 98 -12.54 -16.32 7.58
C THR A 98 -11.27 -15.74 8.22
N LEU A 99 -10.62 -14.76 7.57
CA LEU A 99 -9.41 -14.10 8.08
C LEU A 99 -9.71 -13.01 9.13
N ASN A 100 -10.97 -12.61 9.30
CA ASN A 100 -11.38 -11.48 10.13
C ASN A 100 -10.66 -10.16 9.76
N VAL A 101 -10.47 -9.92 8.46
CA VAL A 101 -9.89 -8.66 7.96
C VAL A 101 -10.95 -7.56 7.91
N PRO A 102 -10.64 -6.33 8.35
CA PRO A 102 -11.60 -5.23 8.31
C PRO A 102 -11.80 -4.62 6.92
N PHE A 103 -10.87 -4.80 5.99
CA PHE A 103 -10.88 -4.10 4.72
C PHE A 103 -10.53 -4.97 3.50
N PHE A 104 -10.82 -4.43 2.31
CA PHE A 104 -10.34 -4.91 1.02
C PHE A 104 -10.06 -3.74 0.09
N ALA A 105 -9.32 -4.01 -0.99
CA ALA A 105 -9.01 -3.06 -2.06
C ALA A 105 -9.18 -3.71 -3.44
N PHE A 106 -9.57 -2.94 -4.47
CA PHE A 106 -9.74 -3.48 -5.83
C PHE A 106 -9.51 -2.46 -6.96
N HIS A 107 -9.08 -2.93 -8.13
CA HIS A 107 -9.25 -2.20 -9.38
C HIS A 107 -10.62 -2.48 -9.97
N ASP A 108 -11.21 -1.48 -10.62
CA ASP A 108 -12.46 -1.61 -11.36
C ASP A 108 -12.50 -2.80 -12.35
N ARG A 109 -11.36 -3.15 -12.97
CA ARG A 109 -11.22 -4.30 -13.89
C ARG A 109 -10.99 -5.66 -13.21
N ASP A 110 -10.75 -5.69 -11.90
CA ASP A 110 -10.62 -6.95 -11.15
C ASP A 110 -11.99 -7.56 -10.84
N VAL A 111 -12.95 -6.68 -10.52
CA VAL A 111 -14.26 -7.07 -10.01
C VAL A 111 -15.26 -7.32 -11.14
N ALA A 112 -15.11 -6.68 -12.30
CA ALA A 112 -16.03 -6.84 -13.42
C ALA A 112 -15.30 -6.88 -14.79
N PRO A 113 -15.76 -7.73 -15.74
CA PRO A 113 -15.18 -7.79 -17.08
C PRO A 113 -15.53 -6.57 -17.92
N GLU A 114 -14.59 -6.15 -18.77
CA GLU A 114 -14.86 -5.14 -19.81
C GLU A 114 -15.92 -5.65 -20.81
N GLY A 115 -16.78 -4.74 -21.26
CA GLY A 115 -17.65 -4.95 -22.41
C GLY A 115 -17.00 -4.46 -23.71
N SER A 116 -17.76 -4.50 -24.79
CA SER A 116 -17.33 -4.00 -26.11
C SER A 116 -17.23 -2.48 -26.19
N THR A 117 -17.90 -1.77 -25.27
CA THR A 117 -17.93 -0.31 -25.17
C THR A 117 -17.78 0.13 -23.73
N LEU A 118 -17.38 1.39 -23.49
CA LEU A 118 -17.30 1.92 -22.13
C LEU A 118 -18.67 1.88 -21.42
N GLN A 119 -19.77 2.09 -22.15
CA GLN A 119 -21.12 1.98 -21.58
C GLN A 119 -21.44 0.56 -21.12
N GLU A 120 -21.03 -0.46 -21.87
CA GLU A 120 -21.21 -1.86 -21.47
C GLU A 120 -20.30 -2.24 -20.31
N THR A 121 -19.03 -1.82 -20.33
CA THR A 121 -18.10 -1.98 -19.20
C THR A 121 -18.67 -1.37 -17.91
N ASN A 122 -19.22 -0.15 -17.98
CA ASN A 122 -19.81 0.49 -16.81
C ASN A 122 -21.05 -0.25 -16.31
N LYS A 123 -21.90 -0.79 -17.21
CA LYS A 123 -23.06 -1.60 -16.82
C LYS A 123 -22.64 -2.89 -16.12
N ASN A 124 -21.59 -3.56 -16.59
CA ASN A 124 -21.05 -4.76 -15.93
C ASN A 124 -20.54 -4.41 -14.53
N LEU A 125 -19.81 -3.30 -14.41
CA LEU A 125 -19.30 -2.81 -13.13
C LEU A 125 -20.45 -2.49 -12.16
N ASP A 126 -21.51 -1.82 -12.61
CA ASP A 126 -22.66 -1.46 -11.77
C ASP A 126 -23.34 -2.69 -11.13
N VAL A 127 -23.43 -3.79 -11.87
CA VAL A 127 -23.99 -5.06 -11.37
C VAL A 127 -23.14 -5.59 -10.21
N ILE A 128 -21.82 -5.60 -10.36
CA ILE A 128 -20.92 -6.12 -9.33
C ILE A 128 -20.80 -5.18 -8.14
N VAL A 129 -20.75 -3.86 -8.37
CA VAL A 129 -20.73 -2.85 -7.30
C VAL A 129 -22.00 -2.95 -6.45
N THR A 130 -23.16 -3.15 -7.08
CA THR A 130 -24.43 -3.38 -6.36
C THR A 130 -24.32 -4.62 -5.46
N MET A 131 -23.81 -5.74 -5.99
CA MET A 131 -23.62 -6.97 -5.22
C MET A 131 -22.63 -6.78 -4.06
N ILE A 132 -21.48 -6.13 -4.29
CA ILE A 132 -20.50 -5.82 -3.22
C ILE A 132 -21.17 -5.00 -2.12
N LYS A 133 -21.95 -3.98 -2.48
CA LYS A 133 -22.68 -3.13 -1.54
C LYS A 133 -23.66 -3.92 -0.69
N GLU A 134 -24.38 -4.89 -1.26
CA GLU A 134 -25.28 -5.79 -0.53
C GLU A 134 -24.51 -6.66 0.48
N TYR A 135 -23.36 -7.22 0.08
CA TYR A 135 -22.50 -7.98 0.99
C TYR A 135 -21.96 -7.10 2.15
N MET A 136 -21.53 -5.87 1.85
CA MET A 136 -21.07 -4.90 2.86
C MET A 136 -22.16 -4.47 3.86
N GLN A 137 -23.45 -4.66 3.56
CA GLN A 137 -24.52 -4.40 4.53
C GLN A 137 -24.61 -5.49 5.61
N THR A 138 -24.15 -6.70 5.30
CA THR A 138 -24.25 -7.86 6.21
C THR A 138 -22.90 -8.26 6.82
N SER A 139 -21.80 -7.79 6.24
CA SER A 139 -20.44 -7.98 6.73
C SER A 139 -19.90 -6.71 7.39
N ASN A 140 -18.92 -6.85 8.29
CA ASN A 140 -18.23 -5.70 8.89
C ASN A 140 -17.08 -5.17 8.02
N VAL A 141 -16.86 -5.79 6.87
CA VAL A 141 -15.79 -5.46 5.93
C VAL A 141 -16.11 -4.16 5.20
N LYS A 142 -15.11 -3.30 5.06
CA LYS A 142 -15.21 -1.99 4.39
C LYS A 142 -14.25 -1.90 3.22
N LEU A 143 -14.49 -0.96 2.32
CA LEU A 143 -13.57 -0.66 1.23
C LEU A 143 -12.48 0.30 1.74
N LEU A 144 -11.22 -0.16 1.78
CA LEU A 144 -10.11 0.73 2.14
C LEU A 144 -9.90 1.74 1.02
N TRP A 145 -9.81 1.23 -0.20
CA TRP A 145 -9.72 2.02 -1.41
C TRP A 145 -10.07 1.20 -2.64
N ASN A 146 -10.49 1.89 -3.69
CA ASN A 146 -10.52 1.35 -5.03
C ASN A 146 -9.69 2.23 -5.96
N THR A 147 -9.39 1.68 -7.14
CA THR A 147 -8.60 2.37 -8.16
C THR A 147 -9.06 1.95 -9.56
N ALA A 148 -8.50 2.58 -10.59
CA ALA A 148 -8.75 2.27 -11.99
C ALA A 148 -7.55 1.54 -12.59
N ASN A 149 -7.75 0.35 -13.14
CA ASN A 149 -6.70 -0.32 -13.92
C ASN A 149 -6.58 0.38 -15.28
N MET A 150 -5.55 1.22 -15.40
CA MET A 150 -5.22 1.99 -16.60
C MET A 150 -3.92 1.51 -17.25
N PHE A 151 -3.61 0.21 -17.15
CA PHE A 151 -2.31 -0.34 -17.55
C PHE A 151 -2.37 -1.71 -18.24
N THR A 152 -3.42 -2.51 -18.03
CA THR A 152 -3.54 -3.85 -18.64
C THR A 152 -4.05 -3.78 -20.09
N ASN A 153 -5.08 -2.96 -20.37
CA ASN A 153 -5.70 -2.93 -21.69
C ASN A 153 -4.75 -2.35 -22.76
N PRO A 154 -4.72 -2.89 -24.00
CA PRO A 154 -3.86 -2.39 -25.08
C PRO A 154 -3.97 -0.89 -25.39
N ARG A 155 -5.11 -0.25 -25.08
CA ARG A 155 -5.29 1.19 -25.26
C ARG A 155 -4.27 2.03 -24.47
N PHE A 156 -3.73 1.49 -23.37
CA PHE A 156 -2.79 2.19 -22.48
C PHE A 156 -1.32 1.93 -22.79
N VAL A 157 -1.01 1.37 -23.97
CA VAL A 157 0.37 1.02 -24.38
C VAL A 157 1.35 2.21 -24.36
N HIS A 158 0.85 3.44 -24.44
CA HIS A 158 1.66 4.67 -24.40
C HIS A 158 1.34 5.55 -23.19
N GLY A 159 0.78 4.99 -22.12
CA GLY A 159 0.31 5.75 -20.96
C GLY A 159 -1.19 6.02 -21.01
N ALA A 160 -1.70 6.57 -19.90
CA ALA A 160 -3.11 6.91 -19.74
C ALA A 160 -3.27 8.44 -19.73
N ALA A 161 -2.98 9.10 -18.61
CA ALA A 161 -2.90 10.55 -18.55
C ALA A 161 -1.65 11.09 -19.28
N THR A 162 -0.59 10.29 -19.38
CA THR A 162 0.63 10.66 -20.11
C THR A 162 0.61 10.22 -21.58
N SER A 163 -0.53 9.74 -22.07
CA SER A 163 -0.65 9.26 -23.45
C SER A 163 -0.35 10.35 -24.48
N CYS A 164 0.37 9.98 -25.54
CA CYS A 164 0.49 10.80 -26.73
C CYS A 164 -0.81 10.88 -27.56
N ASN A 165 -1.83 10.09 -27.20
CA ASN A 165 -3.15 10.08 -27.84
C ASN A 165 -4.23 10.68 -26.91
N ALA A 166 -4.79 11.83 -27.32
CA ALA A 166 -5.82 12.53 -26.55
C ALA A 166 -7.11 11.69 -26.33
N ASP A 167 -7.43 10.76 -27.23
CA ASP A 167 -8.60 9.87 -27.05
C ASP A 167 -8.37 8.90 -25.89
N VAL A 168 -7.13 8.47 -25.65
CA VAL A 168 -6.76 7.62 -24.51
C VAL A 168 -6.84 8.41 -23.21
N PHE A 169 -6.37 9.67 -23.20
CA PHE A 169 -6.55 10.58 -22.07
C PHE A 169 -8.04 10.72 -21.70
N ALA A 170 -8.90 10.94 -22.70
CA ALA A 170 -10.34 11.06 -22.49
C ALA A 170 -10.96 9.76 -21.94
N TYR A 171 -10.55 8.60 -22.45
CA TYR A 171 -11.02 7.30 -21.94
C TYR A 171 -10.58 7.07 -20.49
N ALA A 172 -9.31 7.33 -20.17
CA ALA A 172 -8.77 7.22 -18.81
C ALA A 172 -9.53 8.12 -17.83
N ALA A 173 -9.82 9.37 -18.22
CA ALA A 173 -10.58 10.30 -17.40
C ALA A 173 -12.01 9.80 -17.16
N ALA A 174 -12.66 9.23 -18.18
CA ALA A 174 -14.00 8.64 -18.04
C ALA A 174 -14.00 7.40 -17.14
N GLN A 175 -12.93 6.60 -17.16
CA GLN A 175 -12.75 5.46 -16.27
C GLN A 175 -12.54 5.89 -14.81
N VAL A 176 -11.66 6.86 -14.56
CA VAL A 176 -11.43 7.41 -13.21
C VAL A 176 -12.68 8.11 -12.67
N LYS A 177 -13.42 8.84 -13.50
CA LYS A 177 -14.72 9.41 -13.14
C LYS A 177 -15.65 8.32 -12.57
N LYS A 178 -15.78 7.18 -13.27
CA LYS A 178 -16.60 6.06 -12.81
C LYS A 178 -16.02 5.41 -11.54
N GLY A 179 -14.70 5.31 -11.44
CA GLY A 179 -14.00 4.84 -10.25
C GLY A 179 -14.31 5.66 -8.99
N LEU A 180 -14.34 7.00 -9.11
CA LEU A 180 -14.67 7.91 -8.01
C LEU A 180 -16.15 7.83 -7.60
N GLU A 181 -17.06 7.62 -8.55
CA GLU A 181 -18.47 7.34 -8.25
C GLU A 181 -18.62 6.04 -7.45
N THR A 182 -17.93 4.98 -7.85
CA THR A 182 -17.87 3.70 -7.14
C THR A 182 -17.27 3.88 -5.74
N ALA A 183 -16.19 4.65 -5.61
CA ALA A 183 -15.53 4.95 -4.34
C ALA A 183 -16.52 5.59 -3.36
N LYS A 184 -17.24 6.61 -3.83
CA LYS A 184 -18.28 7.28 -3.03
C LYS A 184 -19.43 6.32 -2.68
N GLU A 185 -19.89 5.52 -3.65
CA GLU A 185 -21.02 4.62 -3.45
C GLU A 185 -20.75 3.53 -2.40
N LEU A 186 -19.55 2.95 -2.42
CA LEU A 186 -19.12 1.92 -1.48
C LEU A 186 -18.49 2.48 -0.20
N GLY A 187 -18.33 3.80 -0.10
CA GLY A 187 -17.75 4.46 1.06
C GLY A 187 -16.26 4.18 1.24
N ALA A 188 -15.50 4.15 0.15
CA ALA A 188 -14.04 4.01 0.16
C ALA A 188 -13.41 5.09 1.04
N GLU A 189 -12.45 4.70 1.88
CA GLU A 189 -11.73 5.66 2.73
C GLU A 189 -10.63 6.41 1.95
N ASN A 190 -10.14 5.82 0.87
CA ASN A 190 -9.11 6.39 0.00
C ASN A 190 -9.37 6.02 -1.48
N TYR A 191 -8.74 6.74 -2.41
CA TYR A 191 -8.71 6.40 -3.84
C TYR A 191 -7.27 6.45 -4.34
N VAL A 192 -6.78 5.35 -4.92
CA VAL A 192 -5.37 5.19 -5.28
C VAL A 192 -5.13 5.48 -6.76
N PHE A 193 -3.98 6.07 -7.07
CA PHE A 193 -3.42 6.22 -8.41
C PHE A 193 -2.05 5.56 -8.44
N TRP A 194 -1.96 4.39 -9.07
CA TRP A 194 -0.68 3.77 -9.44
C TRP A 194 -0.41 4.00 -10.92
N GLY A 195 0.71 4.66 -11.22
CA GLY A 195 1.09 5.10 -12.56
C GLY A 195 1.68 4.01 -13.46
N GLY A 196 1.15 2.79 -13.48
CA GLY A 196 1.81 1.64 -14.14
C GLY A 196 2.20 1.84 -15.62
N ARG A 197 1.55 2.75 -16.36
CA ARG A 197 1.98 3.17 -17.72
C ARG A 197 2.33 4.66 -17.82
N GLU A 198 2.29 5.38 -16.71
CA GLU A 198 2.58 6.82 -16.62
C GLU A 198 4.10 7.00 -16.46
N GLY A 199 4.80 6.84 -17.58
CA GLY A 199 6.25 6.85 -17.66
C GLY A 199 6.69 6.70 -19.11
N TYR A 200 7.93 6.27 -19.34
CA TYR A 200 8.44 6.04 -20.68
C TYR A 200 9.21 4.73 -20.82
N GLU A 201 9.29 4.23 -22.05
CA GLU A 201 10.21 3.18 -22.45
C GLU A 201 11.51 3.76 -23.03
N THR A 202 11.43 4.87 -23.77
CA THR A 202 12.59 5.58 -24.35
C THR A 202 12.37 7.09 -24.36
N LEU A 203 13.39 7.87 -23.97
CA LEU A 203 13.30 9.34 -24.01
C LEU A 203 13.25 9.90 -25.44
N LEU A 204 13.63 9.12 -26.46
CA LEU A 204 13.73 9.60 -27.85
C LEU A 204 12.38 10.01 -28.45
N ASN A 205 11.27 9.49 -27.91
CA ASN A 205 9.91 9.81 -28.35
C ASN A 205 9.03 10.40 -27.23
N THR A 206 9.62 10.78 -26.09
CA THR A 206 8.91 11.27 -24.92
C THR A 206 9.08 12.78 -24.78
N ASN A 207 7.96 13.50 -24.76
CA ASN A 207 7.96 14.91 -24.33
C ASN A 207 7.65 14.96 -22.83
N LEU A 208 8.69 14.79 -22.02
CA LEU A 208 8.58 14.66 -20.57
C LEU A 208 7.78 15.79 -19.92
N GLN A 209 8.00 17.05 -20.32
CA GLN A 209 7.28 18.18 -19.74
C GLN A 209 5.78 18.12 -20.06
N LEU A 210 5.42 17.81 -21.31
CA LEU A 210 4.01 17.73 -21.70
C LEU A 210 3.29 16.61 -20.96
N GLU A 211 3.94 15.45 -20.84
CA GLU A 211 3.38 14.29 -20.14
C GLU A 211 3.17 14.58 -18.64
N LEU A 212 4.15 15.17 -17.97
CA LEU A 212 4.01 15.58 -16.57
C LEU A 212 2.94 16.67 -16.39
N ASP A 213 2.86 17.64 -17.30
CA ASP A 213 1.80 18.65 -17.27
C ASP A 213 0.41 18.02 -17.44
N ASN A 214 0.28 17.02 -18.32
CA ASN A 214 -0.99 16.32 -18.55
C ASN A 214 -1.37 15.43 -17.36
N LEU A 215 -0.41 14.74 -16.75
CA LEU A 215 -0.64 14.00 -15.51
C LEU A 215 -1.16 14.93 -14.40
N ALA A 216 -0.56 16.11 -14.25
CA ALA A 216 -1.03 17.11 -13.29
C ALA A 216 -2.45 17.62 -13.62
N ARG A 217 -2.75 17.92 -14.90
CA ARG A 217 -4.11 18.30 -15.34
C ARG A 217 -5.13 17.20 -15.00
N PHE A 218 -4.78 15.95 -15.25
CA PHE A 218 -5.62 14.80 -14.96
C PHE A 218 -5.92 14.66 -13.47
N MET A 219 -4.90 14.80 -12.62
CA MET A 219 -5.07 14.77 -11.16
C MET A 219 -5.94 15.92 -10.65
N TYR A 220 -5.78 17.13 -11.19
CA TYR A 220 -6.68 18.25 -10.87
C TYR A 220 -8.13 17.96 -11.26
N MET A 221 -8.36 17.41 -12.46
CA MET A 221 -9.72 17.01 -12.88
C MET A 221 -10.33 15.97 -11.94
N ALA A 222 -9.54 15.00 -11.46
CA ALA A 222 -10.00 14.02 -10.49
C ALA A 222 -10.36 14.66 -9.13
N VAL A 223 -9.56 15.62 -8.64
CA VAL A 223 -9.82 16.35 -7.40
C VAL A 223 -11.08 17.22 -7.52
N ASP A 224 -11.21 17.94 -8.63
CA ASP A 224 -12.38 18.79 -8.91
C ASP A 224 -13.65 17.92 -8.98
N TYR A 225 -13.58 16.78 -9.65
CA TYR A 225 -14.73 15.88 -9.77
C TYR A 225 -15.07 15.20 -8.44
N ALA A 226 -14.09 14.75 -7.66
CA ALA A 226 -14.33 14.24 -6.31
C ALA A 226 -15.03 15.28 -5.43
N THR A 227 -14.62 16.56 -5.53
CA THR A 227 -15.28 17.67 -4.84
C THR A 227 -16.72 17.87 -5.33
N GLU A 228 -16.93 17.87 -6.65
CA GLU A 228 -18.25 18.00 -7.28
C GLU A 228 -19.24 16.94 -6.77
N ILE A 229 -18.80 15.68 -6.72
CA ILE A 229 -19.63 14.59 -6.23
C ILE A 229 -19.63 14.47 -4.71
N GLY A 230 -18.85 15.27 -3.96
CA GLY A 230 -18.76 15.18 -2.51
C GLY A 230 -18.13 13.88 -2.00
N TYR A 231 -17.14 13.33 -2.72
CA TYR A 231 -16.27 12.29 -2.21
C TYR A 231 -15.19 12.90 -1.32
N THR A 232 -15.02 12.36 -0.11
CA THR A 232 -14.12 12.92 0.91
C THR A 232 -12.95 12.00 1.28
N GLY A 233 -12.82 10.86 0.60
CA GLY A 233 -11.71 9.94 0.84
C GLY A 233 -10.37 10.55 0.42
N GLN A 234 -9.28 10.10 1.04
CA GLN A 234 -7.94 10.60 0.75
C GLN A 234 -7.48 10.11 -0.62
N PHE A 235 -6.95 11.01 -1.46
CA PHE A 235 -6.27 10.59 -2.68
C PHE A 235 -4.84 10.13 -2.37
N LEU A 236 -4.43 9.04 -2.99
CA LEU A 236 -3.12 8.42 -2.78
C LEU A 236 -2.40 8.23 -4.11
N ILE A 237 -1.13 8.63 -4.20
CA ILE A 237 -0.24 8.20 -5.29
C ILE A 237 0.62 7.06 -4.76
N GLU A 238 0.82 6.03 -5.57
CA GLU A 238 1.61 4.85 -5.22
C GLU A 238 2.92 4.82 -6.01
N PRO A 239 4.05 5.24 -5.39
CA PRO A 239 5.30 5.33 -6.12
C PRO A 239 5.85 3.95 -6.51
N LYS A 240 6.42 3.87 -7.72
CA LYS A 240 7.19 2.74 -8.23
C LYS A 240 8.24 3.26 -9.21
N PRO A 241 9.48 2.74 -9.23
CA PRO A 241 10.54 3.30 -10.07
C PRO A 241 10.43 2.95 -11.56
N LYS A 242 9.89 1.78 -11.88
CA LYS A 242 9.90 1.13 -13.20
C LYS A 242 9.01 -0.11 -13.16
N GLU A 243 8.94 -0.83 -14.26
CA GLU A 243 8.16 -2.07 -14.44
C GLU A 243 6.65 -1.81 -14.37
N PRO A 244 5.96 -1.78 -15.53
CA PRO A 244 6.41 -2.22 -16.86
C PRO A 244 7.17 -1.16 -17.68
N THR A 245 7.25 0.10 -17.23
CA THR A 245 8.00 1.15 -17.93
C THR A 245 9.50 1.05 -17.67
N THR A 246 10.34 1.66 -18.51
CA THR A 246 11.78 1.80 -18.24
C THR A 246 12.01 2.77 -17.07
N HIS A 247 11.19 3.81 -17.00
CA HIS A 247 11.15 4.79 -15.92
C HIS A 247 9.70 5.23 -15.72
N GLN A 248 9.22 5.12 -14.49
CA GLN A 248 7.90 5.60 -14.09
C GLN A 248 8.05 6.93 -13.34
N TYR A 249 7.16 7.89 -13.60
CA TYR A 249 7.33 9.28 -13.16
C TYR A 249 7.25 9.46 -11.64
N ASP A 250 6.36 8.74 -10.99
CA ASP A 250 6.24 8.59 -9.54
C ASP A 250 7.26 7.57 -9.01
N THR A 251 8.56 7.84 -9.22
CA THR A 251 9.65 6.86 -9.01
C THR A 251 9.78 6.36 -7.56
N ASP A 252 9.72 7.30 -6.61
CA ASP A 252 9.90 7.09 -5.17
C ASP A 252 9.16 8.20 -4.41
N ALA A 253 9.16 8.14 -3.08
CA ALA A 253 8.49 9.11 -2.22
C ALA A 253 8.99 10.53 -2.48
N ALA A 254 10.31 10.73 -2.57
CA ALA A 254 10.89 12.07 -2.76
C ALA A 254 10.51 12.69 -4.12
N THR A 255 10.60 11.90 -5.19
CA THR A 255 10.27 12.32 -6.56
C THR A 255 8.77 12.62 -6.68
N THR A 256 7.94 11.76 -6.11
CA THR A 256 6.48 11.94 -6.11
C THR A 256 6.07 13.19 -5.34
N ILE A 257 6.68 13.44 -4.17
CA ILE A 257 6.45 14.65 -3.38
C ILE A 257 6.92 15.90 -4.13
N SER A 258 8.04 15.81 -4.86
CA SER A 258 8.54 16.91 -5.69
C SER A 258 7.53 17.26 -6.79
N PHE A 259 7.00 16.27 -7.51
CA PHE A 259 5.94 16.46 -8.51
C PHE A 259 4.70 17.10 -7.88
N LEU A 260 4.20 16.56 -6.76
CA LEU A 260 3.03 17.09 -6.08
C LEU A 260 3.21 18.56 -5.69
N ARG A 261 4.37 18.94 -5.16
CA ARG A 261 4.68 20.34 -4.78
C ARG A 261 4.83 21.26 -5.99
N GLN A 262 5.51 20.78 -7.03
CA GLN A 262 5.71 21.54 -8.26
C GLN A 262 4.38 21.97 -8.88
N TYR A 263 3.37 21.10 -8.83
CA TYR A 263 2.03 21.38 -9.37
C TYR A 263 1.01 21.81 -8.30
N GLY A 264 1.39 21.95 -7.02
CA GLY A 264 0.50 22.37 -5.93
C GLY A 264 -0.59 21.37 -5.55
N LEU A 265 -0.35 20.07 -5.78
CA LEU A 265 -1.24 18.95 -5.50
C LEU A 265 -1.01 18.30 -4.13
N ASP A 266 0.07 18.67 -3.42
CA ASP A 266 0.49 18.10 -2.12
C ASP A 266 -0.52 18.31 -0.98
N LYS A 267 -1.49 19.21 -1.16
CA LYS A 267 -2.62 19.41 -0.24
C LYS A 267 -3.78 18.42 -0.43
N TYR A 268 -3.84 17.71 -1.56
CA TYR A 268 -4.93 16.79 -1.90
C TYR A 268 -4.48 15.33 -1.84
N PHE A 269 -3.19 15.07 -2.08
CA PHE A 269 -2.63 13.73 -2.17
C PHE A 269 -1.73 13.40 -0.99
N LYS A 270 -1.74 12.12 -0.62
CA LYS A 270 -0.71 11.47 0.21
C LYS A 270 -0.12 10.30 -0.58
N LEU A 271 0.81 9.57 0.02
CA LEU A 271 1.45 8.42 -0.60
C LEU A 271 0.87 7.10 -0.05
N ASN A 272 0.65 6.15 -0.96
CA ASN A 272 0.55 4.72 -0.67
C ASN A 272 1.92 4.11 -0.89
N LEU A 273 2.60 3.62 0.15
CA LEU A 273 3.97 3.13 0.01
C LEU A 273 4.00 1.61 0.04
N GLU A 274 4.67 1.02 -0.95
CA GLU A 274 4.86 -0.41 -1.06
C GLU A 274 6.32 -0.82 -0.80
N ALA A 275 6.52 -1.91 -0.08
CA ALA A 275 7.86 -2.40 0.26
C ALA A 275 8.66 -2.88 -0.96
N ASN A 276 8.06 -3.65 -1.87
CA ASN A 276 8.78 -4.13 -3.05
C ASN A 276 9.12 -2.97 -3.99
N HIS A 277 8.20 -2.01 -4.21
CA HIS A 277 8.50 -0.79 -4.97
C HIS A 277 9.65 0.03 -4.38
N ALA A 278 9.67 0.22 -3.05
CA ALA A 278 10.74 0.93 -2.35
C ALA A 278 12.12 0.29 -2.61
N THR A 279 12.21 -1.03 -2.44
CA THR A 279 13.46 -1.77 -2.66
C THR A 279 13.90 -1.81 -4.12
N LEU A 280 12.94 -1.87 -5.06
CA LEU A 280 13.20 -1.79 -6.49
C LEU A 280 13.78 -0.42 -6.91
N ALA A 281 13.48 0.63 -6.14
CA ALA A 281 14.01 1.99 -6.32
C ALA A 281 15.42 2.17 -5.70
N GLY A 282 15.92 1.15 -5.00
CA GLY A 282 17.20 1.19 -4.30
C GLY A 282 17.12 1.74 -2.87
N HIS A 283 15.91 1.83 -2.30
CA HIS A 283 15.66 2.33 -0.94
C HIS A 283 15.25 1.20 -0.01
N THR A 284 15.42 1.37 1.30
CA THR A 284 14.75 0.46 2.26
C THR A 284 13.30 0.87 2.44
N PHE A 285 12.44 -0.06 2.87
CA PHE A 285 11.03 0.26 3.07
C PHE A 285 10.82 1.35 4.15
N GLU A 286 11.55 1.26 5.25
CA GLU A 286 11.50 2.28 6.31
C GLU A 286 12.09 3.63 5.89
N HIS A 287 12.96 3.69 4.87
CA HIS A 287 13.42 4.95 4.29
C HIS A 287 12.25 5.72 3.66
N GLU A 288 11.50 5.07 2.78
CA GLU A 288 10.38 5.67 2.07
C GLU A 288 9.29 6.12 3.04
N LEU A 289 8.97 5.27 4.03
CA LEU A 289 8.03 5.60 5.10
C LEU A 289 8.50 6.82 5.91
N ARG A 290 9.79 6.87 6.28
CA ARG A 290 10.39 8.01 6.99
C ARG A 290 10.31 9.29 6.16
N VAL A 291 10.61 9.24 4.86
CA VAL A 291 10.53 10.37 3.93
C VAL A 291 9.11 10.91 3.87
N ALA A 292 8.12 10.04 3.58
CA ALA A 292 6.72 10.45 3.52
C ALA A 292 6.22 11.01 4.85
N ARG A 293 6.58 10.38 5.98
CA ARG A 293 6.21 10.82 7.33
C ARG A 293 6.72 12.21 7.66
N VAL A 294 8.01 12.48 7.45
CA VAL A 294 8.59 13.80 7.80
C VAL A 294 8.06 14.92 6.90
N GLN A 295 7.57 14.58 5.70
CA GLN A 295 6.91 15.53 4.81
C GLN A 295 5.40 15.66 5.08
N GLY A 296 4.83 14.89 6.01
CA GLY A 296 3.41 14.91 6.35
C GLY A 296 2.50 14.21 5.33
N LEU A 297 3.08 13.38 4.44
CA LEU A 297 2.42 12.79 3.28
C LEU A 297 2.33 11.25 3.34
N LEU A 298 2.66 10.61 4.47
CA LEU A 298 2.39 9.19 4.67
C LEU A 298 0.88 8.94 4.79
N GLY A 299 0.30 8.22 3.83
CA GLY A 299 -1.13 7.97 3.71
C GLY A 299 -1.52 6.53 3.99
N SER A 300 -1.02 5.58 3.20
CA SER A 300 -1.33 4.15 3.32
C SER A 300 -0.11 3.31 2.98
N VAL A 301 -0.22 2.00 3.16
CA VAL A 301 0.86 1.05 2.87
C VAL A 301 0.33 -0.19 2.15
N ASP A 302 1.07 -0.60 1.14
CA ASP A 302 1.01 -1.96 0.61
C ASP A 302 2.08 -2.84 1.28
N ALA A 303 1.58 -3.82 2.01
CA ALA A 303 2.30 -4.71 2.90
C ALA A 303 2.73 -5.97 2.16
N ASN A 304 3.82 -5.87 1.42
CA ASN A 304 4.47 -7.00 0.77
C ASN A 304 5.98 -7.02 1.08
N GLN A 305 6.73 -7.85 0.36
CA GLN A 305 8.19 -7.83 0.35
C GLN A 305 8.69 -8.17 -1.06
N GLY A 306 9.86 -7.61 -1.40
CA GLY A 306 10.63 -8.03 -2.58
C GLY A 306 11.75 -9.00 -2.23
N ASP A 307 12.35 -9.59 -3.26
CA ASP A 307 13.65 -10.25 -3.14
C ASP A 307 14.75 -9.26 -3.58
N PRO A 308 15.65 -8.83 -2.67
CA PRO A 308 16.73 -7.89 -3.00
C PRO A 308 17.72 -8.37 -4.07
N LEU A 309 17.70 -9.67 -4.41
CA LEU A 309 18.53 -10.25 -5.47
C LEU A 309 17.83 -10.25 -6.84
N LEU A 310 16.53 -9.95 -6.89
CA LEU A 310 15.72 -9.96 -8.11
C LEU A 310 15.35 -8.52 -8.48
N GLY A 311 15.60 -8.15 -9.74
CA GLY A 311 15.41 -6.79 -10.24
C GLY A 311 14.00 -6.50 -10.75
N TRP A 312 12.99 -7.17 -10.20
CA TRP A 312 11.57 -7.05 -10.58
C TRP A 312 10.67 -7.26 -9.37
N ASP A 313 9.40 -6.97 -9.56
CA ASP A 313 8.38 -7.07 -8.53
C ASP A 313 7.95 -8.51 -8.26
N THR A 314 8.20 -8.98 -7.04
CA THR A 314 7.89 -10.35 -6.64
C THR A 314 6.56 -10.47 -5.89
N ASP A 315 6.09 -9.38 -5.27
CA ASP A 315 4.86 -9.26 -4.49
C ASP A 315 4.72 -10.39 -3.45
N GLU A 316 5.79 -10.66 -2.70
CA GLU A 316 5.75 -11.70 -1.67
C GLU A 316 5.00 -11.24 -0.43
N PHE A 317 4.34 -12.18 0.25
CA PHE A 317 3.80 -11.88 1.57
C PHE A 317 4.95 -11.56 2.55
N PRO A 318 4.78 -10.53 3.40
CA PRO A 318 5.85 -10.06 4.26
C PRO A 318 6.12 -11.07 5.38
N THR A 319 7.36 -11.53 5.49
CA THR A 319 7.79 -12.48 6.53
C THR A 319 9.09 -12.07 7.22
N ASP A 320 9.80 -11.06 6.72
CA ASP A 320 10.95 -10.47 7.41
C ASP A 320 10.53 -9.56 8.58
N LEU A 321 10.81 -10.02 9.80
CA LEU A 321 10.46 -9.31 11.03
C LEU A 321 11.26 -8.01 11.24
N TYR A 322 12.44 -7.87 10.63
CA TYR A 322 13.16 -6.60 10.70
C TYR A 322 12.41 -5.51 9.93
N SER A 323 12.02 -5.81 8.70
CA SER A 323 11.25 -4.90 7.84
C SER A 323 9.90 -4.54 8.45
N THR A 324 9.12 -5.52 8.94
CA THR A 324 7.81 -5.19 9.56
C THR A 324 7.96 -4.38 10.84
N THR A 325 8.99 -4.63 11.66
CA THR A 325 9.28 -3.85 12.87
C THR A 325 9.65 -2.41 12.52
N LEU A 326 10.56 -2.20 11.58
CA LEU A 326 11.00 -0.85 11.20
C LEU A 326 9.89 -0.08 10.48
N ALA A 327 9.10 -0.74 9.64
CA ALA A 327 7.93 -0.15 9.03
C ALA A 327 6.89 0.30 10.06
N MET A 328 6.53 -0.58 11.02
CA MET A 328 5.60 -0.22 12.09
C MET A 328 6.16 0.87 13.00
N TYR A 329 7.48 0.94 13.20
CA TYR A 329 8.11 2.03 13.95
C TYR A 329 7.85 3.39 13.26
N GLU A 330 8.01 3.48 11.94
CA GLU A 330 7.66 4.68 11.17
C GLU A 330 6.18 5.02 11.27
N ILE A 331 5.30 4.04 11.09
CA ILE A 331 3.86 4.22 11.14
C ILE A 331 3.42 4.74 12.52
N LEU A 332 3.96 4.19 13.60
CA LEU A 332 3.68 4.66 14.96
C LEU A 332 4.20 6.08 15.19
N GLN A 333 5.39 6.42 14.67
CA GLN A 333 5.92 7.79 14.72
C GLN A 333 5.10 8.80 13.90
N ASN A 334 4.28 8.32 12.96
CA ASN A 334 3.32 9.14 12.20
C ASN A 334 1.98 9.32 12.94
N GLY A 335 1.76 8.62 14.05
CA GLY A 335 0.46 8.52 14.72
C GLY A 335 -0.51 7.52 14.07
N GLY A 336 0.01 6.64 13.21
CA GLY A 336 -0.76 5.69 12.40
C GLY A 336 -0.90 6.12 10.93
N LEU A 337 -1.80 5.47 10.20
CA LEU A 337 -2.05 5.70 8.76
C LEU A 337 -3.29 6.57 8.48
N GLY A 338 -3.98 7.09 9.50
CA GLY A 338 -5.22 7.84 9.30
C GLY A 338 -6.30 6.98 8.63
N SER A 339 -6.72 7.35 7.41
CA SER A 339 -7.67 6.59 6.58
C SER A 339 -7.03 5.41 5.84
N GLY A 340 -5.71 5.35 5.73
CA GLY A 340 -4.99 4.24 5.11
C GLY A 340 -4.94 2.98 5.99
N GLY A 341 -4.29 1.93 5.50
CA GLY A 341 -4.14 0.65 6.18
C GLY A 341 -2.98 -0.16 5.62
N LEU A 342 -2.85 -1.41 6.07
CA LEU A 342 -1.89 -2.38 5.53
C LEU A 342 -2.62 -3.27 4.52
N ASN A 343 -2.61 -2.89 3.25
CA ASN A 343 -3.17 -3.71 2.19
C ASN A 343 -2.16 -4.76 1.75
N PHE A 344 -2.53 -6.04 1.75
CA PHE A 344 -1.66 -7.11 1.27
C PHE A 344 -1.66 -7.12 -0.26
N ASP A 345 -0.92 -6.19 -0.86
CA ASP A 345 -0.55 -6.24 -2.28
C ASP A 345 0.52 -7.31 -2.51
N ALA A 346 0.13 -8.55 -2.21
CA ALA A 346 0.98 -9.72 -2.23
C ALA A 346 0.24 -10.90 -2.83
N LYS A 347 0.98 -11.76 -3.53
CA LYS A 347 0.47 -12.97 -4.16
C LYS A 347 1.15 -14.22 -3.62
N VAL A 348 0.40 -15.31 -3.58
CA VAL A 348 0.98 -16.64 -3.37
C VAL A 348 2.00 -16.95 -4.47
N ARG A 349 3.01 -17.74 -4.15
CA ARG A 349 4.02 -18.14 -5.15
C ARG A 349 3.36 -19.01 -6.22
N ARG A 350 3.91 -19.02 -7.43
CA ARG A 350 3.43 -19.90 -8.52
C ARG A 350 3.40 -21.39 -8.12
N GLY A 351 4.31 -21.82 -7.25
CA GLY A 351 4.32 -23.18 -6.69
C GLY A 351 3.33 -23.42 -5.54
N SER A 352 2.70 -22.38 -5.01
CA SER A 352 1.68 -22.39 -3.95
C SER A 352 0.31 -22.15 -4.59
N PHE A 353 -0.14 -23.14 -5.36
CA PHE A 353 -1.28 -23.00 -6.25
C PHE A 353 -2.60 -23.49 -5.68
N GLU A 354 -2.59 -24.14 -4.51
CA GLU A 354 -3.81 -24.66 -3.88
C GLU A 354 -4.60 -23.50 -3.25
N GLN A 355 -5.90 -23.69 -3.07
CA GLN A 355 -6.75 -22.60 -2.58
C GLN A 355 -6.44 -22.21 -1.12
N ASP A 356 -6.04 -23.19 -0.30
CA ASP A 356 -5.66 -22.98 1.10
C ASP A 356 -4.35 -22.20 1.26
N ASP A 357 -3.50 -22.16 0.23
CA ASP A 357 -2.30 -21.33 0.23
C ASP A 357 -2.62 -19.84 0.39
N LEU A 358 -3.81 -19.40 -0.05
CA LEU A 358 -4.30 -18.05 0.20
C LEU A 358 -4.43 -17.79 1.71
N LEU A 359 -4.93 -18.75 2.49
CA LEU A 359 -5.07 -18.61 3.94
C LEU A 359 -3.70 -18.62 4.61
N TYR A 360 -2.83 -19.58 4.28
CA TYR A 360 -1.49 -19.67 4.86
C TYR A 360 -0.69 -18.39 4.65
N ALA A 361 -0.72 -17.84 3.44
CA ALA A 361 0.03 -16.65 3.08
C ALA A 361 -0.45 -15.39 3.83
N HIS A 362 -1.77 -15.18 3.89
CA HIS A 362 -2.33 -14.06 4.65
C HIS A 362 -2.06 -14.19 6.16
N VAL A 363 -2.19 -15.40 6.73
CA VAL A 363 -1.86 -15.63 8.15
C VAL A 363 -0.41 -15.28 8.44
N ALA A 364 0.51 -15.68 7.56
CA ALA A 364 1.93 -15.35 7.70
C ALA A 364 2.19 -13.83 7.68
N GLY A 365 1.63 -13.11 6.69
CA GLY A 365 1.78 -11.66 6.59
C GLY A 365 1.16 -10.90 7.76
N MET A 366 -0.04 -11.31 8.19
CA MET A 366 -0.75 -10.69 9.32
C MET A 366 0.01 -10.90 10.64
N ASP A 367 0.51 -12.11 10.90
CA ASP A 367 1.33 -12.37 12.09
C ASP A 367 2.65 -11.62 12.06
N ALA A 368 3.31 -11.51 10.89
CA ALA A 368 4.57 -10.77 10.76
C ALA A 368 4.40 -9.27 11.08
N PHE A 369 3.34 -8.63 10.59
CA PHE A 369 3.04 -7.24 10.89
C PHE A 369 2.51 -7.03 12.32
N ALA A 370 1.70 -7.95 12.85
CA ALA A 370 1.28 -7.90 14.25
C ALA A 370 2.47 -8.03 15.21
N ARG A 371 3.43 -8.91 14.90
CA ARG A 371 4.71 -9.02 15.61
C ARG A 371 5.49 -7.72 15.51
N GLY A 372 5.64 -7.17 14.30
CA GLY A 372 6.31 -5.89 14.05
C GLY A 372 5.69 -4.75 14.86
N LEU A 373 4.37 -4.67 14.96
CA LEU A 373 3.65 -3.67 15.76
C LEU A 373 4.02 -3.76 17.25
N LYS A 374 4.01 -4.95 17.85
CA LYS A 374 4.35 -5.12 19.27
C LYS A 374 5.78 -4.66 19.56
N VAL A 375 6.73 -5.10 18.73
CA VAL A 375 8.15 -4.76 18.87
C VAL A 375 8.36 -3.25 18.68
N ALA A 376 7.82 -2.70 17.61
CA ALA A 376 7.90 -1.26 17.30
C ALA A 376 7.30 -0.41 18.41
N HIS A 377 6.13 -0.80 18.95
CA HIS A 377 5.51 -0.10 20.05
C HIS A 377 6.40 -0.05 21.28
N LYS A 378 7.02 -1.19 21.66
CA LYS A 378 7.96 -1.24 22.78
C LYS A 378 9.19 -0.34 22.56
N LEU A 379 9.76 -0.37 21.34
CA LEU A 379 10.89 0.51 20.97
C LEU A 379 10.55 1.99 21.13
N VAL A 380 9.35 2.40 20.71
CA VAL A 380 8.85 3.79 20.86
C VAL A 380 8.58 4.14 22.33
N GLU A 381 7.91 3.25 23.06
CA GLU A 381 7.58 3.44 24.49
C GLU A 381 8.85 3.64 25.32
N ASP A 382 9.86 2.80 25.10
CA ASP A 382 11.14 2.87 25.81
C ASP A 382 12.07 3.97 25.28
N ARG A 383 11.64 4.69 24.23
CA ARG A 383 12.36 5.79 23.57
C ARG A 383 13.77 5.38 23.14
N VAL A 384 13.92 4.13 22.68
CA VAL A 384 15.23 3.50 22.46
C VAL A 384 16.07 4.31 21.49
N PHE A 385 15.51 4.66 20.33
CA PHE A 385 16.21 5.39 19.29
C PHE A 385 16.09 6.91 19.47
N GLU A 386 14.99 7.39 20.03
CA GLU A 386 14.74 8.80 20.31
C GLU A 386 15.76 9.35 21.29
N ASN A 387 16.11 8.60 22.34
CA ASN A 387 17.12 9.02 23.30
C ASN A 387 18.50 9.11 22.64
N VAL A 388 18.85 8.14 21.79
CA VAL A 388 20.11 8.13 21.02
C VAL A 388 20.18 9.33 20.08
N ILE A 389 19.12 9.61 19.33
CA ILE A 389 19.05 10.76 18.41
C ILE A 389 19.14 12.08 19.21
N ASN A 390 18.42 12.19 20.32
CA ASN A 390 18.44 13.40 21.16
C ASN A 390 19.83 13.70 21.73
N GLU A 391 20.58 12.68 22.17
CA GLU A 391 21.96 12.85 22.61
C GLU A 391 22.88 13.19 21.43
N ARG A 392 22.73 12.49 20.30
CA ARG A 392 23.58 12.66 19.11
C ARG A 392 23.54 14.08 18.55
N TYR A 393 22.39 14.73 18.59
CA TYR A 393 22.18 16.09 18.06
C TYR A 393 22.07 17.16 19.15
N SER A 394 22.51 16.88 20.40
CA SER A 394 22.34 17.79 21.53
C SER A 394 23.01 19.17 21.32
N SER A 395 24.10 19.23 20.56
CA SER A 395 24.83 20.47 20.29
C SER A 395 24.02 21.52 19.53
N PHE A 396 22.93 21.13 18.85
CA PHE A 396 22.04 22.07 18.16
C PHE A 396 20.96 22.67 19.07
N LYS A 397 20.96 22.32 20.37
CA LYS A 397 20.02 22.85 21.37
C LYS A 397 20.59 24.00 22.20
N GLU A 398 21.88 24.30 22.06
CA GLU A 398 22.58 25.31 22.84
C GLU A 398 23.70 26.00 22.04
N GLY A 399 24.19 27.12 22.56
CA GLY A 399 25.34 27.85 22.01
C GLY A 399 25.22 28.15 20.51
N ILE A 400 26.33 27.95 19.79
CA ILE A 400 26.38 28.22 18.34
C ILE A 400 25.40 27.35 17.54
N GLY A 401 25.11 26.13 18.00
CA GLY A 401 24.18 25.24 17.31
C GLY A 401 22.75 25.75 17.37
N LEU A 402 22.34 26.32 18.51
CA LEU A 402 21.06 26.99 18.65
C LEU A 402 20.97 28.23 17.72
N GLU A 403 22.03 29.04 17.67
CA GLU A 403 22.07 30.20 16.76
C GLU A 403 21.94 29.81 15.27
N ILE A 404 22.48 28.65 14.88
CA ILE A 404 22.31 28.10 13.52
C ILE A 404 20.84 27.77 13.25
N VAL A 405 20.20 26.97 14.11
CA VAL A 405 18.82 26.50 13.85
C VAL A 405 17.78 27.61 13.94
N GLU A 406 18.05 28.66 14.73
CA GLU A 406 17.20 29.85 14.83
C GLU A 406 17.47 30.89 13.73
N GLY A 407 18.42 30.64 12.81
CA GLY A 407 18.75 31.56 11.71
C GLY A 407 19.47 32.85 12.15
N LYS A 408 20.09 32.84 13.33
CA LYS A 408 20.86 33.99 13.89
C LYS A 408 22.32 33.98 13.45
N ALA A 409 22.88 32.79 13.20
CA ALA A 409 24.23 32.64 12.69
C ALA A 409 24.29 32.89 11.17
N ASN A 410 25.42 33.40 10.70
CA ASN A 410 25.77 33.49 9.28
C ASN A 410 27.23 33.08 9.07
N PHE A 411 27.70 33.07 7.82
CA PHE A 411 29.06 32.64 7.52
C PHE A 411 30.15 33.46 8.24
N HIS A 412 29.97 34.76 8.46
CA HIS A 412 30.94 35.57 9.21
C HIS A 412 30.98 35.17 10.69
N THR A 413 29.83 35.03 11.35
CA THR A 413 29.80 34.64 12.78
C THR A 413 30.33 33.22 12.98
N LEU A 414 30.02 32.31 12.06
CA LEU A 414 30.47 30.92 12.10
C LEU A 414 31.98 30.79 11.88
N GLU A 415 32.55 31.56 10.94
CA GLU A 415 34.00 31.62 10.75
C GLU A 415 34.72 32.11 12.02
N GLN A 416 34.22 33.19 12.64
CA GLN A 416 34.79 33.72 13.89
C GLN A 416 34.66 32.73 15.05
N TYR A 417 33.58 31.97 15.12
CA TYR A 417 33.43 30.88 16.09
C TYR A 417 34.46 29.77 15.82
N ALA A 418 34.63 29.36 14.56
CA ALA A 418 35.57 28.32 14.16
C ALA A 418 37.02 28.68 14.47
N PHE A 419 37.44 29.94 14.28
CA PHE A 419 38.79 30.40 14.66
C PHE A 419 39.10 30.22 16.15
N LYS A 420 38.07 30.28 17.01
CA LYS A 420 38.21 30.13 18.47
C LYS A 420 38.09 28.67 18.93
N ASN A 421 37.71 27.75 18.04
CA ASN A 421 37.49 26.34 18.37
C ASN A 421 38.35 25.42 17.48
N PRO A 422 39.66 25.32 17.73
CA PRO A 422 40.59 24.61 16.85
C PRO A 422 40.47 23.08 16.92
N ASN A 423 39.80 22.52 17.93
CA ASN A 423 39.72 21.08 18.15
C ASN A 423 38.25 20.61 18.15
N ILE A 424 37.80 20.06 17.03
CA ILE A 424 36.45 19.47 16.91
C ILE A 424 36.51 18.01 17.35
N VAL A 425 35.71 17.63 18.35
CA VAL A 425 35.63 16.26 18.86
C VAL A 425 34.28 15.64 18.50
N ASN A 426 34.31 14.64 17.63
CA ASN A 426 33.12 13.85 17.28
C ASN A 426 32.94 12.65 18.22
N LYS A 427 31.70 12.16 18.31
CA LYS A 427 31.35 10.91 19.03
C LYS A 427 30.99 9.80 18.04
N SER A 428 31.20 8.53 18.43
CA SER A 428 30.83 7.35 17.64
C SER A 428 29.32 7.27 17.37
N GLY A 429 28.94 6.79 16.19
CA GLY A 429 27.53 6.56 15.81
C GLY A 429 26.87 5.32 16.42
N ARG A 430 27.65 4.40 17.01
CA ARG A 430 27.16 3.21 17.73
C ARG A 430 26.23 2.27 16.94
N GLN A 431 26.38 2.22 15.61
CA GLN A 431 25.47 1.48 14.73
C GLN A 431 25.32 -0.01 15.11
N GLU A 432 26.41 -0.71 15.37
CA GLU A 432 26.40 -2.15 15.71
C GLU A 432 25.66 -2.40 17.02
N ARG A 433 25.82 -1.49 17.99
CA ARG A 433 25.08 -1.54 19.26
C ARG A 433 23.59 -1.32 19.03
N LEU A 434 23.21 -0.37 18.18
CA LEU A 434 21.79 -0.10 17.86
C LEU A 434 21.13 -1.30 17.18
N LYS A 435 21.82 -1.94 16.23
CA LYS A 435 21.36 -3.17 15.61
C LYS A 435 21.24 -4.32 16.62
N ALA A 436 22.21 -4.47 17.52
CA ALA A 436 22.13 -5.47 18.58
C ALA A 436 20.95 -5.24 19.52
N ILE A 437 20.62 -3.99 19.85
CA ILE A 437 19.43 -3.65 20.65
C ILE A 437 18.16 -4.00 19.89
N LEU A 438 18.07 -3.66 18.59
CA LEU A 438 16.93 -4.05 17.76
C LEU A 438 16.71 -5.57 17.78
N ASN A 439 17.78 -6.37 17.66
CA ASN A 439 17.70 -7.82 17.74
C ASN A 439 17.11 -8.29 19.08
N GLN A 440 17.53 -7.68 20.20
CA GLN A 440 16.99 -8.02 21.53
C GLN A 440 15.48 -7.78 21.59
N TYR A 441 15.01 -6.61 21.12
CA TYR A 441 13.58 -6.30 21.11
C TYR A 441 12.78 -7.24 20.20
N ILE A 442 13.32 -7.60 19.03
CA ILE A 442 12.67 -8.57 18.12
C ILE A 442 12.54 -9.95 18.76
N LEU A 443 13.47 -10.35 19.63
CA LEU A 443 13.47 -11.67 20.27
C LEU A 443 12.71 -11.71 21.60
N GLU A 444 12.66 -10.60 22.35
CA GLU A 444 12.23 -10.59 23.76
C GLU A 444 10.82 -10.01 24.01
N VAL A 445 10.31 -9.16 23.11
CA VAL A 445 8.88 -8.72 23.12
C VAL A 445 7.98 -9.89 22.72
#